data_AF-A0A315BFC9-F1
#
_entry.id   AF-A0A315BFC9-F1
#
_cell.length_a   1.000
_cell.length_b   1.000
_cell.length_c   1.000
_cell.angle_alpha   90.00
_cell.angle_beta   90.00
_cell.angle_gamma   90.00
#
_symmetry.space_group_name_H-M   'P 1'
#
loop_
_entity.id
_entity.type
_entity.pdbx_description
1 polymer ?
#
loop_
_entity_poly.entity_id
_entity_poly.type
_entity_poly.pdbx_seq_one_letter_code
_entity_poly.pdbx_strand_id
1 'polypeptide(L)'
;MDPINTQDERAENFIQRWAISTASELATSQSFIIELCELLDVPRPQATADRDYMFERALKEAHADGQESDRYVDCYKRGHSC
;
A
#
# COMPACT_ATOMS: atom_id res chain seq x y z
N MET A 1 -12.89 5.32 -35.00
CA MET A 1 -11.93 5.81 -34.01
C MET A 1 -12.25 5.04 -32.75
N ASP A 2 -11.74 3.82 -32.68
CA ASP A 2 -11.93 2.98 -31.51
C ASP A 2 -11.30 3.71 -30.33
N PRO A 3 -11.99 3.85 -29.18
CA PRO A 3 -11.36 4.38 -28.00
C PRO A 3 -10.31 3.34 -27.63
N ILE A 4 -9.04 3.63 -27.92
CA ILE A 4 -7.93 2.91 -27.30
C ILE A 4 -8.26 2.94 -25.82
N ASN A 5 -8.48 1.75 -25.27
CA ASN A 5 -9.00 1.55 -23.94
C ASN A 5 -8.05 2.24 -22.97
N THR A 6 -8.40 3.45 -22.53
CA THR A 6 -7.52 4.35 -21.78
C THR A 6 -7.02 3.72 -20.47
N GLN A 7 -7.73 2.69 -20.00
CA GLN A 7 -7.32 1.88 -18.86
C GLN A 7 -6.11 0.97 -19.17
N ASP A 8 -6.01 0.42 -20.38
CA ASP A 8 -4.88 -0.42 -20.79
C ASP A 8 -3.62 0.44 -20.91
N GLU A 9 -3.72 1.62 -21.52
CA GLU A 9 -2.60 2.57 -21.61
C GLU A 9 -2.11 3.01 -20.22
N ARG A 10 -3.02 3.25 -19.28
CA ARG A 10 -2.66 3.57 -17.88
C ARG A 10 -1.97 2.40 -17.18
N ALA A 11 -2.44 1.18 -17.41
CA ALA A 11 -1.84 -0.04 -16.84
C ALA A 11 -0.45 -0.30 -17.43
N GLU A 12 -0.27 -0.14 -18.73
CA GLU A 12 1.03 -0.29 -19.39
C GLU A 12 2.05 0.74 -18.89
N ASN A 13 1.64 2.01 -18.76
CA ASN A 13 2.50 3.06 -18.19
C ASN A 13 2.90 2.78 -16.74
N PHE A 14 1.97 2.27 -15.92
CA PHE A 14 2.26 1.84 -14.55
C PHE A 14 3.28 0.71 -14.53
N ILE A 15 3.09 -0.33 -15.35
CA ILE A 15 4.01 -1.48 -15.42
C ILE A 15 5.40 -1.02 -15.86
N GLN A 16 5.52 -0.20 -16.91
CA GLN A 16 6.82 0.29 -17.40
C GLN A 16 7.57 1.09 -16.33
N ARG A 17 6.86 1.96 -15.60
CA ARG A 17 7.44 2.79 -14.54
C ARG A 17 8.02 1.92 -13.41
N TRP A 18 7.30 0.90 -12.98
CA TRP A 18 7.67 0.08 -11.83
C TRP A 18 8.56 -1.11 -12.17
N ALA A 19 8.55 -1.60 -13.41
CA ALA A 19 9.45 -2.65 -13.90
C ALA A 19 10.93 -2.22 -13.93
N ILE A 20 11.20 -0.91 -14.05
CA ILE A 20 12.55 -0.35 -14.13
C ILE A 20 12.99 0.25 -12.79
N SER A 21 12.12 0.29 -11.78
CA SER A 21 12.46 0.86 -10.47
C SER A 21 13.58 0.06 -9.80
N THR A 22 14.74 0.69 -9.61
CA THR A 22 15.92 0.12 -8.94
C THR A 22 16.05 0.54 -7.47
N ALA A 23 15.09 1.34 -6.98
CA ALA A 23 15.07 1.76 -5.60
C ALA A 23 14.68 0.59 -4.67
N SER A 24 15.22 0.57 -3.46
CA SER A 24 14.93 -0.47 -2.46
C SER A 24 13.42 -0.64 -2.29
N GLU A 25 12.97 -1.90 -2.19
CA GLU A 25 11.56 -2.28 -1.99
C GLU A 25 10.91 -1.47 -0.87
N LEU A 26 11.67 -1.23 0.22
CA LEU A 26 11.20 -0.47 1.37
C LEU A 26 11.06 1.04 1.10
N ALA A 27 11.90 1.60 0.23
CA ALA A 27 11.91 3.03 -0.06
C ALA A 27 10.78 3.44 -1.02
N THR A 28 10.19 2.49 -1.74
CA THR A 28 9.21 2.76 -2.80
C THR A 28 7.86 2.07 -2.64
N SER A 29 7.72 1.17 -1.66
CA SER A 29 6.48 0.46 -1.34
C SER A 29 5.27 1.40 -1.17
N GLN A 30 5.45 2.51 -0.45
CA GLN A 30 4.39 3.49 -0.22
C GLN A 30 3.91 4.13 -1.53
N SER A 31 4.84 4.64 -2.34
CA SER A 31 4.52 5.27 -3.63
C SER A 31 3.90 4.27 -4.61
N PHE A 32 4.37 3.02 -4.63
CA PHE A 32 3.80 1.95 -5.45
C PHE A 32 2.33 1.69 -5.12
N ILE A 33 2.02 1.52 -3.83
CA ILE A 33 0.65 1.26 -3.37
C ILE A 33 -0.26 2.46 -3.65
N ILE A 34 0.23 3.71 -3.52
CA ILE A 34 -0.54 4.91 -3.90
C ILE A 34 -0.91 4.88 -5.38
N GLU A 35 0.08 4.71 -6.25
CA GLU A 35 -0.12 4.70 -7.71
C GLU A 35 -1.00 3.52 -8.15
N LEU A 36 -0.89 2.37 -7.48
CA LEU A 36 -1.76 1.22 -7.73
C LEU A 36 -3.22 1.50 -7.33
N CYS A 37 -3.45 2.15 -6.19
CA CYS A 37 -4.79 2.55 -5.75
C CYS A 37 -5.42 3.53 -6.74
N GLU A 38 -4.64 4.47 -7.28
CA GLU A 38 -5.07 5.39 -8.34
C GLU A 38 -5.41 4.67 -9.64
N LEU A 39 -4.61 3.67 -10.04
CA LEU A 39 -4.86 2.87 -11.23
C LEU A 39 -6.18 2.09 -11.14
N LEU A 40 -6.47 1.54 -9.95
CA LEU A 40 -7.65 0.73 -9.66
C LEU A 40 -8.88 1.57 -9.28
N ASP A 41 -8.74 2.90 -9.17
CA ASP A 41 -9.78 3.82 -8.71
C ASP A 41 -10.36 3.47 -7.32
N VAL A 42 -9.49 2.98 -6.43
CA VAL A 42 -9.83 2.62 -5.05
C VAL A 42 -9.29 3.66 -4.05
N PRO A 43 -9.91 3.78 -2.86
CA PRO A 43 -9.40 4.68 -1.83
C PRO A 43 -7.95 4.36 -1.44
N ARG A 44 -7.10 5.38 -1.39
CA ARG A 44 -5.71 5.26 -0.94
C ARG A 44 -5.67 4.96 0.57
N PRO A 45 -4.67 4.21 1.06
CA PRO A 45 -4.44 4.08 2.50
C PRO A 45 -4.10 5.46 3.09
N GLN A 46 -4.47 5.70 4.34
CA GLN A 46 -4.21 6.98 5.02
C GLN A 46 -3.06 6.80 6.03
N ALA A 47 -2.27 7.85 6.22
CA ALA A 47 -1.14 7.86 7.15
C ALA A 47 -1.56 7.96 8.64
N THR A 48 -2.83 8.23 8.92
CA THR A 48 -3.33 8.49 10.27
C THR A 48 -3.88 7.23 10.94
N ALA A 49 -3.46 6.98 12.19
CA ALA A 49 -3.79 5.81 13.00
C ALA A 49 -5.28 5.64 13.36
N ASP A 50 -6.10 6.65 13.08
CA ASP A 50 -7.53 6.70 13.42
C ASP A 50 -8.43 6.14 12.30
N ARG A 51 -7.87 5.44 11.30
CA ARG A 51 -8.59 5.04 10.10
C ARG A 51 -8.46 3.55 9.81
N ASP A 52 -9.48 3.04 9.13
CA ASP A 52 -9.67 1.62 8.87
C ASP A 52 -8.77 1.08 7.74
N TYR A 53 -8.03 1.93 7.02
CA TYR A 53 -7.11 1.51 5.95
C TYR A 53 -5.81 2.33 6.03
N MET A 54 -4.71 1.67 6.38
CA MET A 54 -3.41 2.30 6.66
C MET A 54 -2.27 1.66 5.88
N PHE A 55 -1.24 2.46 5.55
CA PHE A 55 -0.02 1.95 4.93
C PHE A 55 0.75 1.03 5.85
N GLU A 56 0.96 1.48 7.08
CA GLU A 56 1.69 0.78 8.11
C GLU A 56 0.99 1.04 9.44
N ARG A 57 0.69 -0.01 10.21
CA ARG A 57 0.17 0.12 11.55
C ARG A 57 1.11 -0.54 12.55
N ALA A 58 1.57 0.23 13.52
CA ALA A 58 2.20 -0.31 14.72
C ALA A 58 1.14 -1.02 15.58
N LEU A 59 1.32 -2.34 15.72
CA LEU A 59 0.64 -3.17 16.70
C LEU A 59 1.53 -3.30 17.92
N LYS A 60 0.99 -2.97 19.10
CA LYS A 60 1.64 -3.26 20.36
C LYS A 60 1.45 -4.74 20.67
N GLU A 61 2.51 -5.52 20.55
CA GLU A 61 2.54 -6.89 21.03
C GLU A 61 3.01 -6.87 22.49
N ALA A 62 2.14 -7.31 23.40
CA ALA A 62 2.49 -7.47 24.81
C ALA A 62 3.13 -8.84 25.01
N HIS A 63 4.39 -8.86 25.45
CA HIS A 63 5.11 -10.07 25.80
C HIS A 63 4.79 -10.48 27.24
N ALA A 64 4.87 -11.78 27.52
CA ALA A 64 4.52 -12.35 28.83
C ALA A 64 5.44 -11.87 29.98
N ASP A 65 6.57 -11.23 29.65
CA ASP A 65 7.52 -10.60 30.58
C ASP A 65 7.19 -9.12 30.87
N GLY A 66 6.13 -8.58 30.28
CA GLY A 66 5.70 -7.19 30.43
C GLY A 66 6.38 -6.20 29.49
N GLN A 67 7.23 -6.65 28.56
CA GLN A 67 7.75 -5.79 27.51
C GLN A 67 6.72 -5.62 26.39
N GLU A 68 6.55 -4.40 25.90
CA GLU A 68 5.83 -4.13 24.66
C GLU A 68 6.84 -4.00 23.52
N SER A 69 6.62 -4.73 22.42
CA SER A 69 7.32 -4.46 21.16
C SER A 69 6.34 -3.91 20.14
N ASP A 70 6.77 -2.89 19.40
CA ASP A 70 6.01 -2.41 18.25
C ASP A 70 6.30 -3.31 17.06
N ARG A 71 5.25 -3.95 16.53
CA ARG A 71 5.30 -4.70 15.28
C ARG A 71 4.52 -3.96 14.21
N TYR A 72 5.11 -3.81 13.04
CA TYR A 72 4.51 -3.08 11.93
C TYR A 72 3.80 -4.06 10.99
N VAL A 73 2.56 -3.73 10.62
CA VAL A 73 1.77 -4.47 9.63
C VAL A 73 1.49 -3.57 8.43
N ASP A 74 1.86 -4.06 7.26
CA ASP A 74 1.62 -3.37 5.99
C ASP A 74 0.17 -3.52 5.54
N CYS A 75 -0.40 -2.46 4.96
CA CYS A 75 -1.74 -2.47 4.35
C CYS A 75 -2.85 -2.92 5.31
N TYR A 76 -2.82 -2.48 6.56
CA TYR A 76 -3.83 -2.83 7.55
C TYR A 76 -5.23 -2.39 7.11
N LYS A 77 -6.20 -3.32 7.10
CA LYS A 77 -7.63 -3.03 6.95
C LYS A 77 -8.43 -3.54 8.15
N ARG A 78 -9.17 -2.66 8.85
CA ARG A 78 -9.99 -3.06 10.00
C ARG A 78 -11.06 -4.07 9.59
N GLY A 79 -11.17 -5.18 10.32
CA GLY A 79 -12.14 -6.24 10.05
C GLY A 79 -11.74 -7.24 8.95
N HIS A 80 -10.53 -7.11 8.40
CA HIS A 80 -9.94 -8.06 7.46
C HIS A 80 -8.57 -8.48 7.99
N SER A 81 -8.53 -9.43 8.91
CA SER A 81 -7.31 -10.22 9.15
C SER A 81 -7.30 -11.39 8.18
N CYS A 82 -6.15 -11.64 7.57
CA CYS A 82 -5.85 -12.95 6.98
C CYS A 82 -5.85 -14.05 8.04
#